data_AF-A0A1I7ZYS8-F1
#
_entry.id   AF-A0A1I7ZYS8-F1
#
_cell.length_a   1.000
_cell.length_b   1.000
_cell.length_c   1.000
_cell.angle_alpha   90.00
_cell.angle_beta   90.00
_cell.angle_gamma   90.00
#
_symmetry.space_group_name_H-M   'P 1'
#
loop_
_entity.id
_entity.type
_entity.pdbx_description
1 polymer ?
#
loop_
_entity_poly.entity_id
_entity_poly.type
_entity_poly.pdbx_seq_one_letter_code
_entity_poly.pdbx_strand_id
1 'polypeptide(L)'
;MGIPISYWEPTWSAMEAVYFSCISILSIGYGDYVPHSVESTAISMSIVLVGLIFNSMLVDVVAGHFIEMPNRALSDARCLLTVRRGVIDALAGMGSNMGSHKNPSPKQKFDVFALPFKVVNNHHLR
;
A
#
# COMPACT_ATOMS: atom_id res chain seq x y z
N MET A 1 -27.81 24.65 -17.79
CA MET A 1 -26.63 23.78 -17.53
C MET A 1 -27.04 22.80 -16.43
N GLY A 2 -27.92 21.84 -16.67
CA GLY A 2 -27.66 20.60 -17.41
C GLY A 2 -27.28 19.51 -16.40
N ILE A 3 -28.26 18.91 -15.73
CA ILE A 3 -28.05 17.67 -14.95
C ILE A 3 -28.21 16.52 -15.95
N PRO A 4 -27.13 15.88 -16.43
CA PRO A 4 -27.23 14.82 -17.43
C PRO A 4 -27.96 13.57 -16.92
N ILE A 5 -28.05 13.38 -15.60
CA ILE A 5 -28.54 12.13 -14.97
C ILE A 5 -30.06 11.93 -15.15
N SER A 6 -30.86 13.00 -15.15
CA SER A 6 -32.32 12.89 -15.20
C SER A 6 -32.89 12.44 -16.57
N TYR A 7 -32.06 12.38 -17.61
CA TYR A 7 -32.49 12.01 -18.97
C TYR A 7 -32.36 10.51 -19.25
N TRP A 8 -31.54 9.78 -18.48
CA TRP A 8 -31.21 8.37 -18.75
C TRP A 8 -32.10 7.38 -18.02
N GLU A 9 -32.64 7.77 -16.86
CA GLU A 9 -33.65 7.00 -16.14
C GLU A 9 -34.58 7.96 -15.40
N PRO A 10 -35.75 8.31 -15.95
CA PRO A 10 -36.68 9.26 -15.33
C PRO A 10 -37.26 8.74 -14.00
N THR A 11 -37.04 7.46 -13.70
CA THR A 11 -37.44 6.80 -12.45
C THR A 11 -36.47 7.04 -11.31
N TRP A 12 -35.22 7.43 -11.58
CA TRP A 12 -34.19 7.58 -10.55
C TRP A 12 -33.92 9.05 -10.26
N SER A 13 -33.97 9.40 -8.98
CA SER A 13 -33.47 10.67 -8.48
C SER A 13 -31.95 10.73 -8.60
N ALA A 14 -31.41 11.95 -8.70
CA ALA A 14 -29.96 12.15 -8.72
C ALA A 14 -29.25 11.54 -7.49
N MET A 15 -29.91 11.52 -6.33
CA MET A 15 -29.39 10.84 -5.14
C MET A 15 -29.29 9.31 -5.32
N GLU A 16 -30.26 8.68 -5.97
CA GLU A 16 -30.29 7.23 -6.17
C GLU A 16 -29.21 6.78 -7.17
N ALA A 17 -29.00 7.56 -8.23
CA ALA A 17 -27.93 7.31 -9.19
C ALA A 17 -26.53 7.44 -8.55
N VAL A 18 -26.32 8.44 -7.67
CA VAL A 18 -25.08 8.59 -6.92
C VAL A 18 -24.91 7.45 -5.92
N TYR A 19 -25.98 7.08 -5.20
CA TYR A 19 -25.96 5.95 -4.28
C TYR A 19 -25.56 4.65 -5.00
N PHE A 20 -26.23 4.30 -6.10
CA PHE A 20 -25.90 3.14 -6.93
C PHE A 20 -24.43 3.17 -7.40
N SER A 21 -23.95 4.33 -7.87
CA SER A 21 -22.57 4.49 -8.33
C SER A 21 -21.57 4.29 -7.19
N CYS A 22 -21.81 4.90 -6.02
CA CYS A 22 -20.95 4.77 -4.85
C CYS A 22 -20.87 3.33 -4.33
N ILE A 23 -22.00 2.64 -4.16
CA ILE A 23 -22.00 1.24 -3.66
C ILE A 23 -21.35 0.28 -4.67
N SER A 24 -21.44 0.57 -5.97
CA SER A 24 -20.83 -0.24 -7.03
C SER A 24 -19.32 -0.02 -7.10
N ILE A 25 -18.86 1.23 -7.03
CA ILE A 25 -17.43 1.59 -7.02
C ILE A 25 -16.75 1.05 -5.76
N LEU A 26 -17.43 1.15 -4.61
CA LEU A 26 -16.97 0.57 -3.35
C LEU A 26 -17.16 -0.95 -3.30
N SER A 27 -17.67 -1.58 -4.36
CA SER A 27 -17.93 -3.02 -4.47
C SER A 27 -18.83 -3.61 -3.36
N ILE A 28 -19.63 -2.77 -2.70
CA ILE A 28 -20.64 -3.20 -1.71
C ILE A 28 -21.78 -3.91 -2.44
N GLY A 29 -22.26 -3.31 -3.53
CA GLY A 29 -23.15 -3.95 -4.51
C GLY A 29 -24.42 -4.59 -3.94
N TYR A 30 -25.26 -3.83 -3.21
CA TYR A 30 -26.52 -4.35 -2.67
C TYR A 30 -27.50 -4.84 -3.76
N GLY A 31 -27.43 -4.27 -4.97
CA GLY A 31 -28.27 -4.68 -6.10
C GLY A 31 -29.75 -4.31 -5.97
N ASP A 32 -30.06 -3.37 -5.08
CA ASP A 32 -31.39 -2.79 -4.86
C ASP A 32 -31.84 -1.89 -6.02
N TYR A 33 -30.89 -1.17 -6.62
CA TYR A 33 -31.10 -0.37 -7.82
C TYR A 33 -30.40 -1.01 -9.02
N VAL A 34 -31.16 -1.36 -10.06
CA VAL A 34 -30.65 -1.94 -11.31
C VAL A 34 -31.30 -1.24 -12.50
N PRO A 35 -30.54 -0.76 -13.49
CA PRO A 35 -31.10 -0.16 -14.68
C PRO A 35 -31.92 -1.18 -15.46
N HIS A 36 -33.12 -0.81 -15.90
CA HIS A 36 -34.02 -1.72 -16.62
C HIS A 36 -33.87 -1.64 -18.13
N SER A 37 -33.28 -0.56 -18.64
CA SER A 37 -33.12 -0.33 -20.08
C SER A 37 -31.71 -0.70 -20.54
N VAL A 38 -31.59 -1.18 -21.78
CA VAL A 38 -30.29 -1.56 -22.37
C VAL A 38 -29.34 -0.37 -22.47
N GLU A 39 -29.87 0.81 -22.82
CA GLU A 39 -29.08 2.04 -22.94
C GLU A 39 -28.59 2.55 -21.58
N SER A 40 -29.45 2.57 -20.55
CA SER A 40 -29.06 2.97 -19.19
C SER A 40 -28.08 2.00 -18.54
N THR A 41 -28.21 0.70 -18.86
CA THR A 41 -27.27 -0.34 -18.40
C THR A 41 -25.87 -0.16 -18.97
N ALA A 42 -25.75 0.14 -20.27
CA ALA A 42 -24.45 0.37 -20.89
C ALA A 42 -23.74 1.60 -20.28
N ILE A 43 -24.51 2.64 -19.96
CA ILE A 43 -23.98 3.88 -19.40
C ILE A 43 -23.58 3.71 -17.94
N SER A 44 -24.44 3.09 -17.13
CA SER A 44 -24.12 2.80 -15.72
C SER A 44 -22.87 1.91 -15.60
N MET A 45 -22.72 0.90 -16.47
CA MET A 45 -21.49 0.09 -16.56
C MET A 45 -20.26 0.95 -16.84
N SER A 46 -20.35 1.88 -17.81
CA SER A 46 -19.22 2.76 -18.14
C SER A 46 -18.86 3.74 -17.01
N ILE A 47 -19.85 4.28 -16.29
CA ILE A 47 -19.63 5.15 -15.12
C ILE A 47 -18.94 4.38 -14.00
N VAL A 48 -19.40 3.17 -13.70
CA VAL A 48 -18.78 2.31 -12.67
C VAL A 48 -17.34 1.96 -13.04
N LEU A 49 -17.06 1.70 -14.31
CA LEU A 49 -15.69 1.46 -14.82
C LEU A 49 -14.76 2.66 -14.57
N VAL A 50 -15.19 3.87 -14.92
CA VAL A 50 -14.41 5.09 -14.66
C VAL A 50 -14.23 5.33 -13.17
N GLY A 51 -15.28 5.12 -12.37
CA GLY A 51 -15.23 5.23 -10.92
C GLY A 51 -14.29 4.21 -10.27
N LEU A 52 -14.18 3.00 -10.82
CA LEU A 52 -13.29 1.97 -10.32
C LEU A 52 -11.81 2.34 -10.51
N ILE A 53 -11.46 2.96 -11.64
CA ILE A 53 -10.11 3.49 -11.88
C ILE A 53 -9.76 4.54 -10.83
N PHE A 54 -10.70 5.46 -10.55
CA PHE A 54 -10.52 6.48 -9.52
C PHE A 54 -10.38 5.87 -8.12
N ASN A 55 -11.20 4.86 -7.80
CA ASN A 55 -11.12 4.14 -6.53
C ASN A 55 -9.77 3.43 -6.33
N SER A 56 -9.18 2.86 -7.38
CA SER A 56 -7.85 2.25 -7.31
C SER A 56 -6.79 3.28 -6.86
N MET A 57 -6.78 4.47 -7.48
CA MET A 57 -5.85 5.54 -7.11
C MET A 57 -6.04 5.99 -5.66
N LEU A 58 -7.29 6.07 -5.20
CA LEU A 58 -7.59 6.40 -3.80
C LEU A 58 -7.03 5.34 -2.85
N VAL A 59 -7.27 4.05 -3.14
CA VAL A 59 -6.75 2.94 -2.34
C VAL A 59 -5.23 2.94 -2.31
N ASP A 60 -4.57 3.21 -3.43
CA ASP A 60 -3.10 3.28 -3.50
C ASP A 60 -2.52 4.40 -2.62
N VAL A 61 -3.13 5.60 -2.66
CA VAL A 61 -2.71 6.73 -1.81
C VAL A 61 -2.90 6.41 -0.33
N VAL A 62 -4.05 5.84 0.01
CA VAL A 62 -4.39 5.47 1.38
C VAL A 62 -3.44 4.38 1.88
N ALA A 63 -3.22 3.32 1.10
CA ALA A 63 -2.27 2.26 1.41
C ALA A 63 -0.85 2.80 1.59
N GLY A 64 -0.40 3.67 0.69
CA GLY A 64 0.90 4.35 0.81
C GLY A 64 1.04 5.12 2.12
N HIS A 65 0.01 5.89 2.50
CA HIS A 65 0.03 6.63 3.76
C HIS A 65 0.07 5.72 5.00
N PHE A 66 -0.74 4.66 5.01
CA PHE A 66 -0.78 3.71 6.13
C PHE A 66 0.50 2.89 6.28
N ILE A 67 1.16 2.52 5.19
CA ILE A 67 2.42 1.76 5.21
C ILE A 67 3.62 2.65 5.55
N GLU A 68 3.58 3.92 5.14
CA GLU A 68 4.68 4.86 5.35
C GLU A 68 4.87 5.24 6.82
N MET A 69 3.77 5.41 7.57
CA MET A 69 3.80 5.75 9.00
C MET A 69 4.67 4.79 9.85
N PRO A 70 4.46 3.46 9.83
CA PRO A 70 5.30 2.53 10.61
C PRO A 70 6.73 2.43 10.08
N ASN A 71 6.95 2.62 8.77
CA ASN A 71 8.27 2.51 8.16
C ASN A 71 9.21 3.66 8.54
N ARG A 72 8.69 4.87 8.74
CA ARG A 72 9.49 6.05 9.17
C ARG A 72 10.03 5.91 10.59
N ALA A 73 9.20 5.46 11.52
CA ALA A 73 9.65 5.22 12.89
C ALA A 73 10.75 4.14 12.95
N LEU A 74 10.66 3.13 12.08
CA LEU A 74 11.64 2.06 12.02
C LEU A 74 12.93 2.46 11.27
N SER A 75 12.88 3.33 10.25
CA SER A 75 14.08 3.82 9.55
C SER A 75 15.00 4.63 10.45
N ASP A 76 14.43 5.51 11.28
CA ASP A 76 15.18 6.35 12.20
C ASP A 76 15.87 5.50 13.27
N ALA A 77 15.15 4.51 13.80
CA ALA A 77 15.71 3.54 14.73
C ALA A 77 16.85 2.71 14.11
N ARG A 78 16.70 2.25 12.86
CA ARG A 78 17.76 1.50 12.16
C ARG A 78 19.02 2.32 11.93
N CYS A 79 18.88 3.60 11.59
CA CYS A 79 20.01 4.51 11.44
C CYS A 79 20.80 4.61 12.76
N LEU A 80 20.11 4.87 13.86
CA LEU A 80 20.73 4.97 15.18
C LEU A 80 21.42 3.66 15.59
N LEU A 81 20.80 2.51 15.33
CA LEU A 81 21.39 1.20 15.62
C LEU A 81 22.63 0.93 14.76
N THR A 82 22.64 1.35 13.49
CA THR A 82 23.79 1.17 12.58
C THR A 82 24.95 2.06 12.97
N VAL A 83 24.68 3.35 13.26
CA VAL A 83 25.67 4.31 13.75
C VAL A 83 26.25 3.83 15.09
N ARG A 84 25.37 3.43 16.02
CA ARG A 84 25.80 2.92 17.33
C ARG A 84 26.66 1.67 17.21
N ARG A 85 26.34 0.76 16.29
CA ARG A 85 27.13 -0.45 16.04
C ARG A 85 28.51 -0.12 15.46
N GLY A 86 28.57 0.77 14.46
CA GLY A 86 29.85 1.21 13.88
C GLY A 86 30.77 1.91 14.89
N VAL A 87 30.21 2.69 15.82
CA VAL A 87 30.97 3.30 16.93
C VAL A 87 31.50 2.23 17.88
N ILE A 88 30.69 1.24 18.27
CA ILE A 88 31.12 0.14 19.14
C ILE A 88 32.26 -0.66 18.49
N ASP A 89 32.17 -0.95 17.19
CA ASP A 89 33.19 -1.68 16.43
C ASP A 89 34.50 -0.86 16.36
N ALA A 90 34.41 0.46 16.18
CA ALA A 90 35.58 1.34 16.19
C ALA A 90 36.26 1.40 17.57
N LEU A 91 35.47 1.51 18.66
CA LEU A 91 36.00 1.51 20.03
C LEU A 91 36.64 0.16 20.39
N ALA A 92 36.07 -0.95 19.95
CA ALA A 92 36.66 -2.29 20.11
C ALA A 92 38.00 -2.41 19.35
N GLY A 93 38.11 -1.80 18.16
CA GLY A 93 39.36 -1.72 17.41
C GLY A 93 40.44 -0.86 18.09
N MET A 94 40.05 0.25 18.74
CA MET A 94 40.98 1.11 19.48
C MET A 94 41.51 0.44 20.76
N GLY A 95 40.69 -0.37 21.44
CA GLY A 95 41.12 -1.17 22.60
C GLY A 95 42.04 -2.34 22.27
N SER A 96 42.04 -2.80 21.01
CA SER A 96 42.85 -3.93 20.53
C SER A 96 44.36 -3.61 20.41
N ASN A 97 44.74 -2.34 20.25
CA ASN A 97 46.15 -1.94 20.14
C ASN A 97 46.93 -1.86 21.48
N MET A 98 46.31 -2.22 22.62
CA MET A 98 46.97 -2.31 23.93
C MET A 98 46.65 -3.62 24.67
N GLY A 99 46.38 -4.72 23.96
CA GLY A 99 45.95 -5.95 24.62
C GLY A 99 45.88 -7.17 23.71
N SER A 100 47.02 -7.59 23.17
CA SER A 100 47.18 -8.91 22.58
C SER A 100 47.01 -9.99 23.67
N HIS A 101 45.78 -10.48 23.91
CA HIS A 101 45.55 -11.86 24.38
C HIS A 101 44.08 -12.31 24.39
N LYS A 102 43.80 -13.38 23.63
CA LYS A 102 42.78 -14.44 23.82
C LYS A 102 41.28 -14.14 23.66
N ASN A 103 40.69 -14.75 22.63
CA ASN A 103 39.80 -15.93 22.68
C ASN A 103 38.68 -15.83 21.61
N PRO A 104 38.65 -16.70 20.58
CA PRO A 104 37.52 -16.74 19.65
C PRO A 104 36.45 -17.72 20.15
N SER A 105 35.24 -17.21 20.45
CA SER A 105 33.89 -17.85 20.31
C SER A 105 32.94 -17.50 21.47
N PRO A 106 31.59 -17.61 21.36
CA PRO A 106 30.75 -17.97 20.21
C PRO A 106 29.56 -16.99 19.94
N LYS A 107 29.05 -16.99 18.70
CA LYS A 107 27.64 -16.83 18.30
C LYS A 107 26.72 -15.93 19.17
N GLN A 108 26.35 -14.75 18.67
CA GLN A 108 25.01 -14.21 18.91
C GLN A 108 24.38 -13.69 17.62
N LYS A 109 23.93 -14.68 16.86
CA LYS A 109 22.87 -14.63 15.87
C LYS A 109 21.63 -14.01 16.54
N PHE A 110 21.36 -12.74 16.30
CA PHE A 110 20.00 -12.22 16.49
C PHE A 110 19.32 -12.26 15.13
N ASP A 111 18.69 -13.41 14.89
CA ASP A 111 17.72 -13.61 13.82
C ASP A 111 16.54 -12.65 14.06
N VAL A 112 16.58 -11.44 13.49
CA VAL A 112 15.41 -10.53 13.44
C VAL A 112 14.93 -10.31 12.01
N PHE A 113 15.53 -10.97 11.01
CA PHE A 113 15.13 -10.76 9.62
C PHE A 113 15.17 -12.03 8.75
N ALA A 114 14.51 -13.07 9.23
CA ALA A 114 13.93 -14.13 8.40
C ALA A 114 12.44 -14.09 8.74
N LEU A 115 11.48 -13.70 7.88
CA LEU A 115 11.27 -13.78 6.43
C LEU A 115 10.13 -12.78 6.04
N PRO A 116 9.70 -12.59 4.76
CA PRO A 116 10.33 -12.85 3.46
C PRO A 116 10.24 -11.62 2.52
N PHE A 117 11.34 -11.20 1.89
CA PHE A 117 11.23 -10.49 0.60
C PHE A 117 12.24 -11.10 -0.38
N LYS A 118 11.96 -12.35 -0.75
CA LYS A 118 12.61 -13.01 -1.87
C LYS A 118 11.72 -12.90 -3.11
N VAL A 119 11.40 -11.69 -3.56
CA VAL A 119 10.90 -11.42 -4.91
C VAL A 119 11.26 -9.99 -5.28
N VAL A 120 12.49 -9.75 -5.72
CA VAL A 120 12.67 -8.80 -6.83
C VAL A 120 13.96 -9.13 -7.58
N ASN A 121 13.75 -9.65 -8.77
CA ASN A 121 14.59 -9.45 -9.94
C ASN A 121 15.94 -10.18 -10.00
N ASN A 122 15.88 -11.46 -10.37
CA ASN A 122 16.88 -12.02 -11.27
C ASN A 122 16.16 -12.56 -12.51
N HIS A 123 15.74 -11.63 -13.37
CA HIS A 123 15.54 -11.92 -14.79
C HIS A 123 16.58 -11.07 -15.54
N HIS A 124 17.72 -11.68 -15.85
CA HIS A 124 18.27 -11.69 -17.20
C HIS A 124 19.45 -12.67 -17.27
N LEU A 125 19.11 -13.93 -17.55
CA LEU A 125 19.97 -14.86 -18.27
C LEU A 125 20.14 -14.32 -19.70
N ARG A 126 21.29 -13.72 -20.01
CA ARG A 126 22.09 -13.93 -21.24
C ARG A 126 23.31 -13.00 -21.24
#